data_AF-A0A4Z1C206-F1
#
_entry.id   AF-A0A4Z1C206-F1
#
_cell.length_a   1.000
_cell.length_b   1.000
_cell.length_c   1.000
_cell.angle_alpha   90.00
_cell.angle_beta   90.00
_cell.angle_gamma   90.00
#
_symmetry.space_group_name_H-M   'P 1'
#
loop_
_entity.id
_entity.type
_entity.pdbx_description
1 polymer ?
#
loop_
_entity_poly.entity_id
_entity_poly.type
_entity_poly.pdbx_seq_one_letter_code
_entity_poly.pdbx_strand_id
1 'polypeptide(L)'
;MRQQLSATLPDAQADTALRVGYVVNTYPRPSQTFIRREILALEAQGIPVARFAMRRDADPVTSAEDRAEQDKTRYVLDSGALRLALALAGAVLRHPSALRAALRA
;
A
#
# COMPACT_ATOMS: atom_id res chain seq x y z
N MET A 1 -17.03 -17.89 -40.19
CA MET A 1 -17.61 -16.56 -39.94
C MET A 1 -17.04 -16.04 -38.63
N ARG A 2 -16.05 -15.14 -38.72
CA ARG A 2 -15.37 -14.45 -37.62
C ARG A 2 -16.34 -13.52 -36.89
N GLN A 3 -16.33 -13.49 -35.55
CA GLN A 3 -16.34 -12.28 -34.69
C GLN A 3 -15.78 -12.71 -33.32
N GLN A 4 -14.46 -12.67 -33.10
CA GLN A 4 -13.71 -11.55 -32.49
C GLN A 4 -14.20 -11.16 -31.08
N LEU A 5 -13.56 -11.75 -30.06
CA LEU A 5 -13.41 -11.16 -28.73
C LEU A 5 -11.91 -11.06 -28.43
N SER A 6 -11.26 -10.08 -29.06
CA SER A 6 -9.88 -9.69 -28.73
C SER A 6 -9.94 -8.61 -27.66
N ALA A 7 -9.93 -9.02 -26.39
CA ALA A 7 -9.38 -8.19 -25.32
C ALA A 7 -7.93 -8.66 -25.10
N THR A 8 -7.06 -8.37 -26.07
CA THR A 8 -5.61 -8.38 -25.82
C THR A 8 -5.33 -7.17 -24.93
N LEU A 9 -5.46 -7.36 -23.62
CA LEU A 9 -4.78 -6.50 -22.68
C LEU A 9 -3.28 -6.65 -23.01
N PRO A 10 -2.55 -5.56 -23.26
CA PRO A 10 -1.15 -5.64 -23.60
C PRO A 10 -0.39 -6.40 -22.50
N ASP A 11 0.41 -7.38 -22.92
CA ASP A 11 1.43 -8.04 -22.11
C ASP A 11 2.39 -6.99 -21.56
N ALA A 12 2.04 -6.43 -20.40
CA ALA A 12 2.98 -5.79 -19.50
C ALA A 12 3.63 -6.88 -18.63
N GLN A 13 4.09 -7.97 -19.25
CA GLN A 13 4.95 -8.95 -18.61
C GLN A 13 6.38 -8.39 -18.57
N ALA A 14 6.62 -7.49 -17.62
CA ALA A 14 7.89 -7.53 -16.93
C ALA A 14 7.70 -8.53 -15.79
N ASP A 15 8.50 -9.60 -15.78
CA ASP A 15 8.66 -10.47 -14.62
C ASP A 15 9.27 -9.66 -13.47
N THR A 16 8.41 -8.86 -12.84
CA THR A 16 8.65 -8.17 -11.59
C THR A 16 7.57 -8.72 -10.69
N ALA A 17 7.89 -9.78 -9.94
CA ALA A 17 6.97 -10.47 -9.03
C ALA A 17 5.92 -9.50 -8.46
N LEU A 18 4.65 -9.67 -8.85
CA LEU A 18 3.55 -8.75 -8.55
C LEU A 18 3.58 -8.37 -7.05
N ARG A 19 3.62 -7.07 -6.74
CA ARG A 19 3.58 -6.57 -5.36
C ARG A 19 2.42 -5.62 -5.18
N VAL A 20 1.65 -5.80 -4.12
CA VAL A 20 0.48 -4.97 -3.82
C VAL A 20 0.74 -4.13 -2.57
N GLY A 21 0.34 -2.86 -2.61
CA GLY A 21 0.45 -1.94 -1.48
C GLY A 21 -0.92 -1.39 -1.08
N TYR A 22 -1.37 -1.66 0.14
CA TYR A 22 -2.57 -1.04 0.72
C TYR A 22 -2.17 0.22 1.47
N VAL A 23 -2.82 1.34 1.16
CA VAL A 23 -2.61 2.63 1.84
C VAL A 23 -3.95 3.10 2.39
N VAL A 24 -4.00 3.30 3.71
CA VAL A 24 -5.20 3.71 4.44
C VAL A 24 -4.86 4.75 5.48
N ASN A 25 -5.83 5.57 5.91
CA ASN A 25 -5.56 6.57 6.94
C ASN A 25 -5.35 5.91 8.31
N THR A 26 -6.26 5.03 8.73
CA THR A 26 -6.24 4.37 10.04
C THR A 26 -6.60 2.90 9.88
N TYR A 27 -5.77 2.02 10.45
CA TYR A 27 -5.90 0.56 10.36
C TYR A 27 -5.05 -0.14 11.43
N PRO A 28 -5.44 -1.33 11.92
CA PRO A 28 -6.69 -2.06 11.65
C PRO A 28 -7.87 -1.59 12.51
N ARG A 29 -9.11 -1.77 12.00
CA ARG A 29 -10.36 -1.60 12.76
C ARG A 29 -11.24 -2.86 12.67
N PRO A 30 -12.06 -3.16 13.69
CA PRO A 30 -13.01 -4.28 13.64
C PRO A 30 -14.02 -4.21 12.48
N SER A 31 -14.33 -3.01 11.97
CA SER A 31 -15.20 -2.82 10.81
C SER A 31 -14.49 -3.00 9.45
N GLN A 32 -13.16 -3.11 9.45
CA GLN A 32 -12.32 -3.21 8.24
C GLN A 32 -11.89 -4.66 7.95
N THR A 33 -12.73 -5.63 8.32
CA THR A 33 -12.46 -7.07 8.12
C THR A 33 -12.31 -7.45 6.65
N PHE A 34 -13.00 -6.74 5.74
CA PHE A 34 -12.87 -6.96 4.29
C PHE A 34 -11.42 -6.79 3.82
N ILE A 35 -10.74 -5.71 4.23
CA ILE A 35 -9.34 -5.43 3.87
C ILE A 35 -8.44 -6.58 4.35
N ARG A 36 -8.61 -7.00 5.62
CA ARG A 36 -7.82 -8.12 6.17
C ARG A 36 -8.04 -9.41 5.36
N ARG A 37 -9.29 -9.76 5.06
CA ARG A 37 -9.62 -10.99 4.31
C ARG A 37 -9.06 -10.97 2.88
N GLU A 38 -9.13 -9.82 2.22
CA GLU A 38 -8.56 -9.64 0.89
C GLU A 38 -7.04 -9.81 0.90
N ILE A 39 -6.34 -9.16 1.84
CA ILE A 39 -4.90 -9.30 1.99
C ILE A 39 -4.50 -10.75 2.24
N LEU A 40 -5.20 -11.45 3.15
CA LEU A 40 -4.92 -12.87 3.41
C LEU A 40 -5.12 -13.74 2.16
N ALA A 41 -6.12 -13.44 1.33
CA ALA A 41 -6.35 -14.15 0.08
C ALA A 41 -5.24 -13.89 -0.95
N LEU A 42 -4.68 -12.67 -1.00
CA LEU A 42 -3.54 -12.34 -1.85
C LEU A 42 -2.26 -13.02 -1.36
N GLU A 43 -1.99 -12.98 -0.06
CA GLU A 43 -0.82 -13.64 0.54
C GLU A 43 -0.88 -15.16 0.37
N ALA A 44 -2.06 -15.77 0.46
CA ALA A 44 -2.27 -17.20 0.20
C ALA A 44 -1.97 -17.60 -1.26
N GLN A 45 -2.09 -16.66 -2.21
CA GLN A 45 -1.69 -16.84 -3.61
C GLN A 45 -0.19 -16.57 -3.84
N GLY A 46 0.57 -16.30 -2.77
CA GLY A 46 1.99 -15.98 -2.85
C GLY A 46 2.27 -14.54 -3.29
N ILE A 47 1.26 -13.67 -3.32
CA ILE A 47 1.43 -12.26 -3.70
C ILE A 47 1.87 -11.48 -2.45
N PRO A 48 3.07 -10.87 -2.43
CA PRO A 48 3.50 -10.06 -1.31
C PRO A 48 2.67 -8.78 -1.19
N VAL A 49 2.16 -8.54 0.02
CA VAL A 49 1.35 -7.36 0.33
C VAL A 49 2.02 -6.47 1.38
N ALA A 50 2.28 -5.22 0.99
CA ALA A 50 2.70 -4.17 1.91
C ALA A 50 1.47 -3.41 2.44
N ARG A 51 1.46 -3.13 3.74
CA ARG A 51 0.34 -2.45 4.42
C ARG A 51 0.85 -1.15 5.01
N PHE A 52 0.23 -0.04 4.64
CA PHE A 52 0.58 1.30 5.11
C PHE A 52 -0.65 1.96 5.72
N ALA A 53 -0.54 2.34 6.99
CA ALA A 53 -1.51 3.19 7.65
C ALA A 53 -0.86 4.55 7.94
N MET A 54 -1.59 5.65 7.81
CA MET A 54 -1.05 6.94 8.20
C MET A 54 -0.84 7.00 9.72
N ARG A 55 -1.83 6.53 10.48
CA ARG A 55 -1.81 6.53 11.94
C ARG A 55 -2.42 5.25 12.52
N ARG A 56 -2.09 4.97 13.79
CA ARG A 56 -2.77 3.94 14.58
C ARG A 56 -4.19 4.35 14.89
N ASP A 57 -5.03 3.36 15.17
CA ASP A 57 -6.32 3.65 15.76
C ASP A 57 -6.14 4.19 17.19
N ALA A 58 -7.05 5.07 17.61
CA ALA A 58 -7.06 5.59 18.97
C ALA A 58 -7.65 4.55 19.93
N ASP A 59 -8.56 3.71 19.44
CA ASP A 59 -9.17 2.66 20.22
C ASP A 59 -8.18 1.47 20.34
N PRO A 60 -8.04 0.89 21.54
CA PRO A 60 -7.13 -0.22 21.74
C PRO A 60 -7.60 -1.45 20.97
N VAL A 61 -6.64 -2.13 20.36
CA VAL A 61 -6.89 -3.35 19.59
C VAL A 61 -7.21 -4.51 20.54
N THR A 62 -8.47 -4.92 20.57
CA THR A 62 -8.99 -5.93 21.51
C THR A 62 -8.79 -7.37 21.02
N SER A 63 -8.92 -7.63 19.72
CA SER A 63 -8.80 -8.97 19.16
C SER A 63 -7.33 -9.37 18.91
N ALA A 64 -7.03 -10.67 18.97
CA ALA A 64 -5.69 -11.18 18.68
C ALA A 64 -5.34 -11.03 17.19
N GLU A 65 -6.32 -11.17 16.31
CA GLU A 65 -6.18 -11.02 14.86
C GLU A 65 -5.78 -9.60 14.48
N ASP A 66 -6.48 -8.60 15.04
CA ASP A 66 -6.19 -7.20 14.74
C ASP A 66 -4.82 -6.79 15.32
N ARG A 67 -4.38 -7.39 16.43
CA ARG A 67 -3.02 -7.17 16.95
C ARG A 67 -1.96 -7.68 15.98
N ALA A 68 -2.12 -8.92 15.50
CA ALA A 68 -1.21 -9.49 14.51
C ALA A 68 -1.18 -8.67 13.20
N GLU A 69 -2.31 -8.09 12.82
CA GLU A 69 -2.42 -7.26 11.62
C GLU A 69 -1.79 -5.87 11.82
N GLN A 70 -1.93 -5.29 13.02
CA GLN A 70 -1.26 -4.06 13.43
C GLN A 70 0.27 -4.22 13.39
N ASP A 71 0.81 -5.36 13.85
CA ASP A 71 2.25 -5.61 13.84
C ASP A 71 2.84 -5.71 12.42
N LYS A 72 2.04 -6.13 11.44
CA LYS A 72 2.40 -6.18 10.01
C LYS A 72 2.21 -4.85 9.29
N THR A 73 1.55 -3.88 9.92
CA THR A 73 1.19 -2.60 9.31
C THR A 73 2.26 -1.56 9.58
N ARG A 74 2.73 -0.91 8.51
CA ARG A 74 3.66 0.21 8.63
C ARG A 74 2.90 1.51 8.86
N TYR A 75 3.11 2.11 10.03
CA TYR A 75 2.55 3.41 10.38
C TYR A 75 3.45 4.54 9.89
N VAL A 76 2.96 5.33 8.94
CA VAL A 76 3.77 6.36 8.26
C VAL A 76 4.09 7.50 9.22
N LEU A 77 3.11 7.99 9.98
CA LEU A 77 3.31 9.13 10.88
C LEU A 77 4.08 8.76 12.15
N ASP A 78 4.15 7.49 12.54
CA ASP A 78 5.01 7.00 13.64
C ASP A 78 6.50 7.26 13.38
N SER A 79 6.90 7.48 12.12
CA SER A 79 8.28 7.84 11.78
C SER A 79 8.67 9.28 12.16
N GLY A 80 7.70 10.14 12.46
CA GLY A 80 7.92 11.52 12.88
C GLY A 80 8.18 12.51 11.74
N ALA A 81 7.80 13.77 11.94
CA ALA A 81 7.84 14.82 10.92
C ALA A 81 9.25 15.06 10.35
N LEU A 82 10.30 15.00 11.19
CA LEU A 82 11.68 15.22 10.74
C LEU A 82 12.14 14.15 9.75
N ARG A 83 11.90 12.86 10.02
CA ARG A 83 12.26 11.78 9.09
C ARG A 83 11.48 11.88 7.79
N LEU A 84 10.20 12.25 7.86
CA LEU A 84 9.38 12.46 6.66
C LEU A 84 9.89 13.63 5.82
N ALA A 85 10.28 14.74 6.45
CA ALA A 85 10.86 15.89 5.77
C ALA A 85 12.20 15.54 5.10
N LEU A 86 13.07 14.80 5.80
CA LEU A 86 14.34 14.31 5.23
C LEU A 86 14.11 13.32 4.08
N ALA A 87 13.12 12.43 4.21
CA ALA A 87 12.75 11.50 3.14
C ALA A 87 12.22 12.23 1.90
N LEU A 88 11.39 13.26 2.10
CA LEU A 88 10.88 14.12 1.04
C LEU A 88 12.02 14.87 0.35
N ALA A 89 12.90 15.52 1.13
CA ALA A 89 14.07 16.22 0.60
C ALA A 89 14.96 15.27 -0.23
N GLY A 90 15.25 14.07 0.30
CA GLY A 90 16.00 13.05 -0.42
C GLY A 90 15.30 12.57 -1.70
N ALA A 91 13.97 12.43 -1.69
CA ALA A 91 13.21 12.05 -2.88
C ALA A 91 13.24 13.13 -3.96
N VAL A 92 13.08 14.39 -3.57
CA VAL A 92 13.16 15.56 -4.47
C VAL A 92 14.55 15.68 -5.10
N LEU A 93 15.61 15.50 -4.30
CA LEU A 93 17.00 15.53 -4.79
C LEU A 93 17.31 14.38 -5.76
N ARG A 94 16.73 13.19 -5.54
CA ARG A 94 16.91 12.02 -6.42
C ARG A 94 16.05 12.07 -7.69
N HIS A 95 14.92 12.79 -7.66
CA HIS A 95 13.95 12.83 -8.75
C HIS A 95 13.50 14.27 -9.08
N PRO A 96 14.38 15.13 -9.62
CA PRO A 96 14.06 16.53 -9.90
C PRO A 96 12.98 16.71 -10.97
N SER A 97 12.83 15.75 -11.89
CA SER A 97 11.76 15.75 -12.90
C SER A 97 10.38 15.52 -12.30
N ALA A 98 10.27 14.72 -11.23
CA ALA A 98 9.00 14.46 -10.54
C ALA A 98 8.50 15.72 -9.81
N LEU A 99 9.42 16.51 -9.23
CA LEU A 99 9.09 17.82 -8.66
C LEU A 99 8.55 18.78 -9.73
N ARG A 100 9.21 18.85 -10.90
CA ARG A 100 8.75 19.68 -12.01
C ARG A 100 7.37 19.26 -12.51
N ALA A 101 7.06 17.96 -12.52
CA ALA A 101 5.75 17.47 -12.89
C ALA A 101 4.68 17.86 -11.85
N ALA A 102 4.99 17.70 -10.55
CA ALA A 102 4.08 18.07 -9.46
C ALA A 102 3.75 19.57 -9.43
N LEU A 103 4.68 20.44 -9.82
CA LEU A 103 4.48 21.90 -9.88
C LEU A 103 3.78 22.39 -11.16
N ARG A 104 3.55 21.52 -12.15
CA ARG A 104 2.82 21.85 -13.38
C ARG A 104 1.37 21.37 -13.37
N ALA A 105 0.98 20.60 -12.36
CA ALA A 105 -0.39 20.15 -12.11
C ALA A 105 -1.15 21.22 -11.31
#